data_AF-A0A9D9ZIJ5-F1
#
_entry.id   AF-A0A9D9ZIJ5-F1
#
_cell.length_a   1.000
_cell.length_b   1.000
_cell.length_c   1.000
_cell.angle_alpha   90.00
_cell.angle_beta   90.00
_cell.angle_gamma   90.00
#
_symmetry.space_group_name_H-M   'P 1'
#
loop_
_entity.id
_entity.type
_entity.pdbx_description
1 polymer ?
#
loop_
_entity_poly.entity_id
_entity_poly.type
_entity_poly.pdbx_seq_one_letter_code
_entity_poly.pdbx_strand_id
1 'polypeptide(L)'
;MDYLEFEEKLEIKKILEKYFYSKKDEEGIDLLKGSLDIEKKIIVEDLLKTKEYYYGKRDDKALKFYIGKTIVILEKDKKGVLMTIPLENFEVGINEYLKTVERFGQGHMVHVRKAKEELHELIKKFNNLGKLDKIEKGKILEKIDEILSENKLLGNKATIWEELGISSSEKSMLCKRYNLFREFEEYENFSENQEVMKAIIFITDLNLKEITKKDMSMEEKSKIIESLINREKRN
;
A
#
# COMPACT_ATOMS: atom_id res chain seq x y z
N MET A 1 16.88 -7.29 -14.16
CA MET A 1 16.85 -6.18 -15.12
C MET A 1 15.80 -6.55 -16.13
N ASP A 2 14.80 -5.71 -16.31
CA ASP A 2 13.92 -5.83 -17.46
C ASP A 2 14.78 -5.50 -18.68
N TYR A 3 15.17 -6.52 -19.42
CA TYR A 3 15.91 -6.31 -20.65
C TYR A 3 14.94 -5.65 -21.63
N LEU A 4 15.04 -4.33 -21.72
CA LEU A 4 14.20 -3.57 -22.65
C LEU A 4 14.50 -4.05 -24.07
N GLU A 5 13.43 -4.40 -24.78
CA GLU A 5 13.52 -4.69 -26.20
C GLU A 5 13.94 -3.44 -26.97
N PHE A 6 14.42 -3.62 -28.21
CA PHE A 6 14.93 -2.51 -29.03
C PHE A 6 13.89 -1.40 -29.21
N GLU A 7 12.62 -1.77 -29.42
CA GLU A 7 11.51 -0.82 -29.58
C GLU A 7 11.24 -0.03 -28.30
N GLU A 8 11.28 -0.69 -27.14
CA GLU A 8 11.10 -0.03 -25.85
C GLU A 8 12.24 0.96 -25.54
N LYS A 9 13.48 0.62 -25.90
CA LYS A 9 14.61 1.54 -25.77
C LYS A 9 14.44 2.79 -26.63
N LEU A 10 13.90 2.65 -27.84
CA LEU A 10 13.62 3.78 -28.72
C LEU A 10 12.51 4.68 -28.16
N GLU A 11 11.44 4.10 -27.63
CA GLU A 11 10.34 4.85 -27.02
C GLU A 11 10.83 5.66 -25.82
N ILE A 12 11.57 5.01 -24.93
CA ILE A 12 12.16 5.65 -23.75
C ILE A 12 13.15 6.74 -24.15
N LYS A 13 13.99 6.50 -25.17
CA LYS A 13 14.92 7.54 -25.66
C LYS A 13 14.17 8.80 -26.08
N LYS A 14 13.04 8.68 -26.79
CA LYS A 14 12.21 9.84 -27.16
C LYS A 14 11.62 10.57 -25.95
N ILE A 15 11.25 9.83 -24.90
CA ILE A 15 10.79 10.43 -23.64
C ILE A 15 11.91 11.26 -22.99
N LEU A 16 13.13 10.73 -22.97
CA LEU A 16 14.29 11.41 -22.40
C LEU A 16 14.72 12.62 -23.22
N GLU A 17 14.71 12.53 -24.54
CA GLU A 17 14.99 13.69 -25.41
C GLU A 17 14.00 14.82 -25.12
N LYS A 18 12.68 14.54 -25.06
CA LYS A 18 11.67 15.53 -24.67
C LYS A 18 11.93 16.12 -23.28
N TYR A 19 12.31 15.29 -22.32
CA TYR A 19 12.65 15.70 -20.96
C TYR A 19 13.84 16.68 -20.94
N PHE A 20 14.95 16.34 -21.60
CA PHE A 20 16.12 17.20 -21.66
C PHE A 20 15.85 18.50 -22.44
N TYR A 21 15.11 18.45 -23.54
CA TYR A 21 14.67 19.66 -24.25
C TYR A 21 13.84 20.58 -23.36
N SER A 22 12.91 20.03 -22.56
CA SER A 22 12.09 20.83 -21.63
C SER A 22 12.94 21.53 -20.56
N LYS A 23 14.11 20.96 -20.24
CA LYS A 23 15.09 21.49 -19.29
C LYS A 23 16.16 22.37 -19.92
N LYS A 24 16.19 22.51 -21.26
CA LYS A 24 17.27 23.16 -22.01
C LYS A 24 18.66 22.54 -21.73
N ASP A 25 18.70 21.22 -21.53
CA ASP A 25 19.91 20.45 -21.22
C ASP A 25 20.42 19.75 -22.49
N GLU A 26 21.24 20.45 -23.27
CA GLU A 26 21.79 19.92 -24.53
C GLU A 26 22.84 18.82 -24.28
N GLU A 27 23.61 18.94 -23.20
CA GLU A 27 24.60 17.93 -22.79
C GLU A 27 23.91 16.60 -22.47
N GLY A 28 22.78 16.63 -21.77
CA GLY A 28 21.96 15.45 -21.49
C GLY A 28 21.52 14.70 -22.75
N ILE A 29 21.20 15.42 -23.84
CA ILE A 29 20.83 14.81 -25.14
C ILE A 29 22.03 14.12 -25.78
N ASP A 30 23.21 14.71 -25.70
CA ASP A 30 24.41 14.14 -26.30
C ASP A 30 24.86 12.86 -25.56
N LEU A 31 24.66 12.79 -24.25
CA LEU A 31 24.92 11.58 -23.47
C LEU A 31 24.05 10.38 -23.91
N LEU A 32 22.87 10.61 -24.51
CA LEU A 32 22.02 9.55 -25.05
C LEU A 32 22.53 8.95 -26.38
N LYS A 33 23.48 9.62 -27.05
CA LYS A 33 24.05 9.18 -28.35
C LYS A 33 25.29 8.31 -28.18
N GLY A 34 26.01 8.45 -27.06
CA GLY A 34 27.23 7.69 -26.79
C GLY A 34 26.98 6.23 -26.42
N SER A 35 28.05 5.51 -26.11
CA SER A 35 27.98 4.20 -25.45
C SER A 35 29.05 4.09 -24.38
N LEU A 36 28.79 3.26 -23.38
CA LEU A 36 29.81 2.82 -22.43
C LEU A 36 30.67 1.73 -23.09
N ASP A 37 31.93 1.66 -22.68
CA ASP A 37 32.74 0.48 -22.96
C ASP A 37 32.14 -0.78 -22.30
N ILE A 38 32.58 -1.95 -22.78
CA ILE A 38 31.98 -3.24 -22.40
C ILE A 38 32.11 -3.50 -20.89
N GLU A 39 33.25 -3.16 -20.29
CA GLU A 39 33.51 -3.38 -18.87
C GLU A 39 32.57 -2.52 -18.00
N LYS A 40 32.49 -1.22 -18.28
CA LYS A 40 31.58 -0.31 -17.58
C LYS A 40 30.12 -0.67 -17.78
N LYS A 41 29.76 -1.12 -18.98
CA LYS A 41 28.42 -1.62 -19.26
C LYS A 41 28.06 -2.79 -18.34
N ILE A 42 28.92 -3.78 -18.20
CA ILE A 42 28.67 -4.94 -17.32
C ILE A 42 28.47 -4.49 -15.88
N ILE A 43 29.32 -3.57 -15.39
CA ILE A 43 29.21 -3.01 -14.03
C ILE A 43 27.86 -2.33 -13.83
N VAL A 44 27.44 -1.47 -14.76
CA VAL A 44 26.15 -0.76 -14.68
C VAL A 44 25.00 -1.75 -14.74
N GLU A 45 25.04 -2.73 -15.63
CA GLU A 45 23.99 -3.74 -15.75
C GLU A 45 23.83 -4.56 -14.46
N ASP A 46 24.93 -4.96 -13.83
CA ASP A 46 24.90 -5.69 -12.56
C ASP A 46 24.37 -4.82 -11.42
N LEU A 47 24.84 -3.57 -11.34
CA LEU A 47 24.38 -2.60 -10.35
C LEU A 47 22.86 -2.35 -10.45
N LEU A 48 22.38 -2.13 -11.68
CA LEU A 48 20.95 -1.92 -11.95
C LEU A 48 20.13 -3.19 -11.74
N LYS A 49 20.71 -4.39 -11.74
CA LYS A 49 20.01 -5.62 -11.33
C LYS A 49 19.87 -5.69 -9.81
N THR A 50 20.94 -5.41 -9.08
CA THR A 50 21.03 -5.66 -7.63
C THR A 50 20.39 -4.57 -6.77
N LYS A 51 20.37 -3.31 -7.22
CA LYS A 51 19.99 -2.14 -6.40
C LYS A 51 18.64 -1.56 -6.76
N GLU A 52 17.57 -1.94 -6.07
CA GLU A 52 16.20 -1.46 -6.36
C GLU A 52 16.00 0.00 -5.98
N TYR A 53 15.17 0.70 -6.75
CA TYR A 53 14.82 2.10 -6.50
C TYR A 53 13.31 2.20 -6.33
N TYR A 54 12.88 2.89 -5.29
CA TYR A 54 11.48 3.09 -4.93
C TYR A 54 11.15 4.58 -4.87
N TYR A 55 9.94 4.95 -5.27
CA TYR A 55 9.50 6.33 -5.35
C TYR A 55 8.02 6.50 -4.97
N GLY A 56 7.64 7.73 -4.66
CA GLY A 56 6.26 8.07 -4.28
C GLY A 56 5.90 7.64 -2.85
N LYS A 57 4.70 8.00 -2.41
CA LYS A 57 4.18 7.66 -1.06
C LYS A 57 3.84 6.18 -0.89
N ARG A 58 3.61 5.48 -2.01
CA ARG A 58 3.22 4.07 -2.05
C ARG A 58 4.39 3.14 -2.29
N ASP A 59 5.61 3.68 -2.26
CA ASP A 59 6.83 2.88 -2.44
C ASP A 59 6.77 2.08 -3.75
N ASP A 60 6.35 2.75 -4.84
CA ASP A 60 6.30 2.12 -6.15
C ASP A 60 7.72 1.83 -6.65
N LYS A 61 7.95 0.63 -7.17
CA LYS A 61 9.24 0.24 -7.72
C LYS A 61 9.45 0.94 -9.08
N ALA A 62 10.49 1.75 -9.16
CA ALA A 62 10.88 2.44 -10.39
C ALA A 62 11.48 1.46 -11.41
N LEU A 63 11.34 1.82 -12.69
CA LEU A 63 12.10 1.21 -13.76
C LEU A 63 13.47 1.87 -13.84
N LYS A 64 14.51 1.05 -13.95
CA LYS A 64 15.91 1.47 -13.98
C LYS A 64 16.65 0.76 -15.09
N PHE A 65 17.33 1.53 -15.92
CA PHE A 65 18.11 1.04 -17.06
C PHE A 65 19.14 2.13 -17.41
N TYR A 66 19.96 1.89 -18.42
CA TYR A 66 20.85 2.91 -18.94
C TYR A 66 20.65 3.04 -20.45
N ILE A 67 20.75 4.27 -20.96
CA ILE A 67 20.73 4.60 -22.38
C ILE A 67 21.94 5.48 -22.68
N GLY A 68 22.73 5.05 -23.66
CA GLY A 68 24.01 5.65 -23.98
C GLY A 68 24.94 5.70 -22.78
N LYS A 69 25.25 6.90 -22.30
CA LYS A 69 26.06 7.17 -21.10
C LYS A 69 25.25 7.75 -19.95
N THR A 70 23.98 7.37 -19.82
CA THR A 70 23.08 7.89 -18.77
C THR A 70 22.32 6.76 -18.10
N ILE A 71 22.36 6.68 -16.77
CA ILE A 71 21.41 5.87 -15.99
C ILE A 71 20.10 6.65 -15.91
N VAL A 72 19.00 5.94 -16.11
CA VAL A 72 17.67 6.51 -16.16
C VAL A 72 16.79 5.78 -15.17
N ILE A 73 16.08 6.56 -14.37
CA ILE A 73 15.08 6.09 -13.41
C ILE A 73 13.73 6.67 -13.83
N LEU A 74 12.79 5.80 -14.17
CA LEU A 74 11.44 6.14 -14.59
C LEU A 74 10.40 5.64 -13.60
N GLU A 75 9.25 6.29 -13.63
CA GLU A 75 8.03 5.75 -13.04
C GLU A 75 7.67 4.38 -13.67
N LYS A 76 6.99 3.53 -12.90
CA LYS A 76 6.59 2.19 -13.30
C LYS A 76 5.77 2.15 -14.60
N ASP A 77 4.98 3.19 -14.86
CA ASP A 77 4.14 3.32 -16.05
C ASP A 77 4.89 3.92 -17.27
N LYS A 78 6.20 4.18 -17.13
CA LYS A 78 7.09 4.79 -18.13
C LYS A 78 6.70 6.22 -18.55
N LYS A 79 5.81 6.92 -17.83
CA LYS A 79 5.37 8.26 -18.22
C LYS A 79 6.20 9.38 -17.60
N GLY A 80 6.68 9.19 -16.38
CA GLY A 80 7.48 10.18 -15.65
C GLY A 80 8.97 9.83 -15.62
N VAL A 81 9.83 10.81 -15.93
CA VAL A 81 11.27 10.72 -15.66
C VAL A 81 11.52 11.20 -14.23
N LEU A 82 11.91 10.27 -13.35
CA LEU A 82 12.20 10.57 -11.96
C LEU A 82 13.60 11.16 -11.80
N MET A 83 14.58 10.55 -12.46
CA MET A 83 15.97 10.97 -12.39
C MET A 83 16.77 10.46 -13.58
N THR A 84 17.77 11.24 -13.96
CA THR A 84 18.81 10.87 -14.92
C THR A 84 20.16 11.12 -14.28
N ILE A 85 21.09 10.17 -14.39
CA ILE A 85 22.43 10.27 -13.81
C ILE A 85 23.44 10.10 -14.94
N PRO A 86 24.24 11.15 -15.24
CA PRO A 86 25.25 11.07 -16.29
C PRO A 86 26.40 10.15 -15.87
N LEU A 87 26.93 9.38 -16.83
CA LEU A 87 28.09 8.50 -16.67
C LEU A 87 29.29 8.98 -17.49
N GLU A 88 29.35 10.28 -17.81
CA GLU A 88 30.49 10.87 -18.50
C GLU A 88 31.77 10.72 -17.67
N ASN A 89 31.68 11.08 -16.38
CA ASN A 89 32.61 10.60 -15.37
C ASN A 89 32.01 9.38 -14.67
N PHE A 90 32.47 8.20 -15.08
CA PHE A 90 31.88 6.93 -14.67
C PHE A 90 31.85 6.75 -13.15
N GLU A 91 32.96 6.99 -12.45
CA GLU A 91 33.03 6.78 -11.00
C GLU A 91 32.10 7.73 -10.24
N VAL A 92 32.03 8.99 -10.69
CA VAL A 92 31.13 9.98 -10.10
C VAL A 92 29.68 9.55 -10.28
N GLY A 93 29.28 9.17 -11.50
CA GLY A 93 27.91 8.76 -11.80
C GLY A 93 27.49 7.48 -11.08
N ILE A 94 28.38 6.49 -10.92
CA ILE A 94 28.11 5.28 -10.13
C ILE A 94 27.90 5.63 -8.65
N ASN A 95 28.77 6.48 -8.10
CA ASN A 95 28.64 6.92 -6.70
C ASN A 95 27.35 7.72 -6.47
N GLU A 96 26.95 8.56 -7.43
CA GLU A 96 25.69 9.30 -7.37
C GLU A 96 24.49 8.36 -7.41
N TYR A 97 24.51 7.34 -8.26
CA TYR A 97 23.47 6.32 -8.30
C TYR A 97 23.36 5.54 -6.98
N LEU A 98 24.50 5.12 -6.41
CA LEU A 98 24.52 4.42 -5.13
C LEU A 98 23.95 5.28 -4.00
N LYS A 99 24.39 6.53 -3.87
CA LYS A 99 23.85 7.48 -2.87
C LYS A 99 22.35 7.70 -3.04
N THR A 100 21.91 7.78 -4.28
CA THR A 100 20.50 7.94 -4.64
C THR A 100 19.70 6.72 -4.18
N VAL A 101 20.11 5.51 -4.55
CA VAL A 101 19.44 4.28 -4.11
C VAL A 101 19.44 4.15 -2.59
N GLU A 102 20.54 4.48 -1.91
CA GLU A 102 20.60 4.42 -0.45
C GLU A 102 19.63 5.40 0.21
N ARG A 103 19.59 6.66 -0.26
CA ARG A 103 18.70 7.69 0.28
C ARG A 103 17.22 7.32 0.13
N PHE A 104 16.83 6.82 -1.05
CA PHE A 104 15.43 6.46 -1.32
C PHE A 104 15.07 5.07 -0.76
N GLY A 105 16.02 4.14 -0.71
CA GLY A 105 15.86 2.84 -0.05
C GLY A 105 15.72 2.94 1.47
N GLN A 106 16.37 3.91 2.12
CA GLN A 106 16.16 4.21 3.54
C GLN A 106 14.73 4.69 3.82
N GLY A 107 14.15 5.52 2.94
CA GLY A 107 12.76 5.99 3.06
C GLY A 107 11.74 4.83 3.07
N HIS A 108 11.86 3.93 2.08
CA HIS A 108 11.05 2.72 1.98
C HIS A 108 11.23 1.81 3.21
N MET A 109 12.48 1.58 3.65
CA MET A 109 12.75 0.79 4.86
C MET A 109 12.14 1.41 6.13
N VAL A 110 12.11 2.74 6.23
CA VAL A 110 11.46 3.44 7.35
C VAL A 110 9.94 3.29 7.28
N HIS A 111 9.33 3.39 6.10
CA HIS A 111 7.88 3.23 5.94
C HIS A 111 7.43 1.81 6.28
N VAL A 112 8.09 0.80 5.70
CA VAL A 112 7.82 -0.62 5.99
C VAL A 112 8.08 -0.94 7.46
N ARG A 113 9.11 -0.37 8.07
CA ARG A 113 9.39 -0.55 9.51
C ARG A 113 8.28 0.03 10.38
N LYS A 114 7.82 1.25 10.09
CA LYS A 114 6.68 1.85 10.82
C LYS A 114 5.40 1.04 10.66
N ALA A 115 5.09 0.63 9.43
CA ALA A 115 3.93 -0.21 9.16
C ALA A 115 4.02 -1.57 9.89
N LYS A 116 5.22 -2.15 10.01
CA LYS A 116 5.48 -3.36 10.80
C LYS A 116 5.27 -3.14 12.30
N GLU A 117 5.77 -2.02 12.83
CA GLU A 117 5.59 -1.63 14.24
C GLU A 117 4.10 -1.42 14.55
N GLU A 118 3.37 -0.71 13.68
CA GLU A 118 1.92 -0.51 13.80
C GLU A 118 1.14 -1.83 13.72
N LEU A 119 1.48 -2.69 12.75
CA LEU A 119 0.87 -4.02 12.62
C LEU A 119 1.06 -4.84 13.91
N HIS A 120 2.26 -4.81 14.50
CA HIS A 120 2.56 -5.54 15.73
C HIS A 120 1.74 -5.02 16.92
N GLU A 121 1.61 -3.70 17.08
CA GLU A 121 0.78 -3.10 18.12
C GLU A 121 -0.71 -3.43 17.94
N LEU A 122 -1.20 -3.44 16.70
CA LEU A 122 -2.58 -3.84 16.38
C LEU A 122 -2.85 -5.31 16.73
N ILE A 123 -1.92 -6.23 16.38
CA ILE A 123 -2.02 -7.66 16.74
C ILE A 123 -2.04 -7.82 18.26
N LYS A 124 -1.14 -7.15 18.97
CA LYS A 124 -1.09 -7.18 20.43
C LYS A 124 -2.39 -6.64 21.05
N LYS A 125 -2.90 -5.53 20.53
CA LYS A 125 -4.18 -4.95 20.95
C LYS A 125 -5.32 -5.95 20.74
N PHE A 126 -5.39 -6.59 19.57
CA PHE A 126 -6.41 -7.58 19.26
C PHE A 126 -6.41 -8.75 20.25
N ASN A 127 -5.22 -9.28 20.56
CA ASN A 127 -5.06 -10.41 21.47
C ASN A 127 -5.41 -10.07 22.92
N ASN A 128 -5.29 -8.80 23.31
CA ASN A 128 -5.68 -8.32 24.64
C ASN A 128 -7.19 -8.06 24.77
N LEU A 129 -7.94 -8.04 23.66
CA LEU A 129 -9.38 -7.81 23.68
C LEU A 129 -10.15 -9.09 24.01
N GLY A 130 -11.16 -8.93 24.88
CA GLY A 130 -12.06 -9.99 25.29
C GLY A 130 -13.03 -10.44 24.19
N LYS A 131 -13.91 -11.39 24.53
CA LYS A 131 -14.92 -11.91 23.61
C LYS A 131 -16.04 -10.89 23.30
N LEU A 132 -16.23 -9.91 24.17
CA LEU A 132 -17.29 -8.89 24.05
C LEU A 132 -16.86 -7.67 23.22
N ASP A 133 -15.56 -7.48 23.01
CA ASP A 133 -15.00 -6.33 22.29
C ASP A 133 -15.10 -6.48 20.76
N LYS A 134 -16.22 -7.00 20.26
CA LYS A 134 -16.40 -7.37 18.84
C LYS A 134 -16.25 -6.18 17.89
N ILE A 135 -16.72 -5.00 18.30
CA ILE A 135 -16.62 -3.77 17.50
C ILE A 135 -15.16 -3.32 17.39
N GLU A 136 -14.44 -3.24 18.51
CA GLU A 136 -13.02 -2.85 18.52
C GLU A 136 -12.15 -3.88 17.79
N LYS A 137 -12.47 -5.18 17.92
CA LYS A 137 -11.84 -6.23 17.11
C LYS A 137 -12.06 -6.01 15.61
N GLY A 138 -13.29 -5.71 15.19
CA GLY A 138 -13.60 -5.38 13.79
C GLY A 138 -12.81 -4.18 13.27
N LYS A 139 -12.71 -3.11 14.06
CA LYS A 139 -11.91 -1.91 13.75
C LYS A 139 -10.43 -2.23 13.55
N ILE A 140 -9.84 -3.00 14.45
CA ILE A 140 -8.44 -3.42 14.34
C ILE A 140 -8.22 -4.25 13.08
N LEU A 141 -9.13 -5.17 12.76
CA LEU A 141 -9.03 -6.03 11.58
C LEU A 141 -9.12 -5.23 10.27
N GLU A 142 -9.92 -4.16 10.20
CA GLU A 142 -9.92 -3.27 9.03
C GLU A 142 -8.57 -2.56 8.85
N LYS A 143 -7.99 -2.04 9.94
CA LYS A 143 -6.67 -1.39 9.89
C LYS A 143 -5.56 -2.37 9.50
N ILE A 144 -5.57 -3.59 10.02
CA ILE A 144 -4.63 -4.64 9.62
C ILE A 144 -4.79 -4.93 8.12
N ASP A 145 -6.03 -5.02 7.63
CA ASP A 145 -6.30 -5.28 6.21
C ASP A 145 -5.77 -4.16 5.30
N GLU A 146 -5.93 -2.89 5.72
CA GLU A 146 -5.39 -1.70 5.06
C GLU A 146 -3.86 -1.74 5.00
N ILE A 147 -3.19 -1.90 6.14
CA ILE A 147 -1.72 -1.96 6.23
C ILE A 147 -1.16 -3.05 5.33
N LEU A 148 -1.74 -4.25 5.35
CA LEU A 148 -1.29 -5.38 4.53
C LEU A 148 -1.61 -5.19 3.04
N SER A 149 -2.66 -4.44 2.70
CA SER A 149 -2.97 -4.12 1.30
C SER A 149 -1.96 -3.13 0.71
N GLU A 150 -1.51 -2.18 1.53
CA GLU A 150 -0.50 -1.19 1.15
C GLU A 150 0.93 -1.75 1.20
N ASN A 151 1.22 -2.66 2.13
CA ASN A 151 2.56 -3.17 2.39
C ASN A 151 2.64 -4.70 2.20
N LYS A 152 2.60 -5.15 0.94
CA LYS A 152 2.60 -6.59 0.58
C LYS A 152 3.81 -7.37 1.11
N LEU A 153 4.89 -6.70 1.47
CA LEU A 153 6.10 -7.28 2.05
C LEU A 153 5.93 -7.72 3.51
N LEU A 154 4.91 -7.21 4.22
CA LEU A 154 4.70 -7.52 5.64
C LEU A 154 4.10 -8.90 5.89
N GLY A 155 3.58 -9.56 4.86
CA GLY A 155 3.07 -10.92 4.95
C GLY A 155 1.76 -11.12 4.20
N ASN A 156 1.31 -12.37 4.19
CA ASN A 156 0.01 -12.73 3.62
C ASN A 156 -1.08 -12.53 4.68
N LYS A 157 -2.19 -11.90 4.29
CA LYS A 157 -3.40 -11.75 5.11
C LYS A 157 -3.86 -13.06 5.75
N ALA A 158 -3.83 -14.17 4.99
CA ALA A 158 -4.26 -15.48 5.51
C ALA A 158 -3.44 -15.92 6.74
N THR A 159 -2.12 -15.76 6.68
CA THR A 159 -1.21 -16.08 7.80
C THR A 159 -1.49 -15.22 9.02
N ILE A 160 -1.75 -13.91 8.83
CA ILE A 160 -2.08 -13.02 9.94
C ILE A 160 -3.41 -13.40 10.60
N TRP A 161 -4.41 -13.85 9.83
CA TRP A 161 -5.67 -14.34 10.40
C TRP A 161 -5.48 -15.62 11.21
N GLU A 162 -4.64 -16.53 10.74
CA GLU A 162 -4.26 -17.75 11.47
C GLU A 162 -3.52 -17.42 12.78
N GLU A 163 -2.58 -16.47 12.76
CA GLU A 163 -1.87 -15.99 13.96
C GLU A 163 -2.81 -15.38 15.01
N LEU A 164 -3.85 -14.68 14.55
CA LEU A 164 -4.89 -14.12 15.42
C LEU A 164 -5.91 -15.17 15.88
N GLY A 165 -5.79 -16.43 15.41
CA GLY A 165 -6.66 -17.53 15.78
C GLY A 165 -8.09 -17.37 15.28
N ILE A 166 -8.30 -16.66 14.16
CA ILE A 166 -9.62 -16.42 13.58
C ILE A 166 -9.73 -16.94 12.15
N SER A 167 -10.91 -17.45 11.80
CA SER A 167 -11.25 -17.80 10.43
C SER A 167 -11.55 -16.55 9.59
N SER A 168 -11.46 -16.69 8.27
CA SER A 168 -11.89 -15.65 7.32
C SER A 168 -13.38 -15.31 7.45
N SER A 169 -14.22 -16.28 7.84
CA SER A 169 -15.64 -16.04 8.15
C SER A 169 -15.80 -15.15 9.39
N GLU A 170 -15.10 -15.45 10.49
CA GLU A 170 -15.14 -14.64 11.71
C GLU A 170 -14.61 -13.23 11.47
N LYS A 171 -13.51 -13.09 10.72
CA LYS A 171 -12.98 -11.80 10.28
C LYS A 171 -14.06 -10.98 9.56
N SER A 172 -14.73 -11.58 8.57
CA SER A 172 -15.81 -10.91 7.83
C SER A 172 -16.93 -10.44 8.75
N MET A 173 -17.33 -11.25 9.73
CA MET A 173 -18.39 -10.89 10.67
C MET A 173 -17.98 -9.80 11.65
N LEU A 174 -16.73 -9.78 12.11
CA LEU A 174 -16.23 -8.71 12.98
C LEU A 174 -16.16 -7.37 12.23
N CYS A 175 -15.62 -7.36 11.01
CA CYS A 175 -15.60 -6.14 10.17
C CYS A 175 -17.03 -5.64 9.86
N LYS A 176 -17.97 -6.55 9.52
CA LYS A 176 -19.38 -6.17 9.32
C LYS A 176 -20.02 -5.51 10.54
N ARG A 177 -19.74 -6.01 11.75
CA ARG A 177 -20.23 -5.37 12.99
C ARG A 177 -19.66 -3.98 13.19
N TYR A 178 -18.36 -3.81 12.96
CA TYR A 178 -17.71 -2.51 13.06
C TYR A 178 -18.28 -1.51 12.04
N ASN A 179 -18.46 -1.93 10.79
CA ASN A 179 -18.99 -1.06 9.74
C ASN A 179 -20.44 -0.66 10.01
N LEU A 180 -21.27 -1.61 10.48
CA LEU A 180 -22.62 -1.29 10.94
C LEU A 180 -22.59 -0.29 12.10
N PHE A 181 -21.73 -0.49 13.09
CA PHE A 181 -21.56 0.46 14.20
C PHE A 181 -21.21 1.87 13.70
N ARG A 182 -20.28 1.97 12.75
CA ARG A 182 -19.89 3.24 12.12
C ARG A 182 -21.04 3.93 11.37
N GLU A 183 -21.79 3.18 10.55
CA GLU A 183 -22.93 3.74 9.80
C GLU A 183 -23.94 4.39 10.73
N PHE A 184 -24.14 3.80 11.91
CA PHE A 184 -25.02 4.34 12.92
C PHE A 184 -24.39 5.50 13.71
N GLU A 185 -23.09 5.46 14.02
CA GLU A 185 -22.37 6.57 14.67
C GLU A 185 -22.46 7.87 13.85
N GLU A 186 -22.48 7.76 12.52
CA GLU A 186 -22.62 8.87 11.58
C GLU A 186 -24.08 9.36 11.40
N TYR A 187 -25.08 8.61 11.90
CA TYR A 187 -26.51 8.95 11.81
C TYR A 187 -26.96 9.72 13.06
N GLU A 188 -27.50 10.95 12.88
CA GLU A 188 -27.90 11.84 13.98
C GLU A 188 -28.79 11.12 15.02
N ASN A 189 -28.54 11.38 16.32
CA ASN A 189 -29.14 10.76 17.54
C ASN A 189 -28.47 9.48 18.09
N PHE A 190 -27.28 9.09 17.59
CA PHE A 190 -26.67 7.82 18.00
C PHE A 190 -25.70 7.85 19.17
N SER A 191 -25.00 8.98 19.38
CA SER A 191 -23.82 9.07 20.26
C SER A 191 -24.09 8.79 21.75
N GLU A 192 -25.36 8.72 22.18
CA GLU A 192 -25.74 8.48 23.58
C GLU A 192 -26.42 7.11 23.81
N ASN A 193 -26.66 6.29 22.78
CA ASN A 193 -27.48 5.09 22.91
C ASN A 193 -26.67 3.80 23.14
N GLN A 194 -26.30 3.56 24.40
CA GLN A 194 -25.65 2.31 24.82
C GLN A 194 -26.44 1.04 24.46
N GLU A 195 -27.78 1.14 24.31
CA GLU A 195 -28.61 -0.02 23.94
C GLU A 195 -28.36 -0.44 22.50
N VAL A 196 -28.15 0.50 21.58
CA VAL A 196 -27.82 0.12 20.20
C VAL A 196 -26.44 -0.49 20.11
N MET A 197 -25.44 0.08 20.78
CA MET A 197 -24.11 -0.51 20.81
C MET A 197 -24.16 -1.96 21.29
N LYS A 198 -24.91 -2.23 22.37
CA LYS A 198 -25.16 -3.60 22.85
C LYS A 198 -25.85 -4.46 21.78
N ALA A 199 -26.93 -3.97 21.16
CA ALA A 199 -27.64 -4.69 20.11
C ALA A 199 -26.70 -5.08 18.95
N ILE A 200 -25.81 -4.18 18.52
CA ILE A 200 -24.83 -4.45 17.46
C ILE A 200 -23.75 -5.46 17.92
N ILE A 201 -23.32 -5.43 19.19
CA ILE A 201 -22.37 -6.41 19.73
C ILE A 201 -22.98 -7.82 19.75
N PHE A 202 -24.26 -7.91 20.14
CA PHE A 202 -24.94 -9.19 20.36
C PHE A 202 -25.76 -9.70 19.16
N ILE A 203 -25.87 -8.92 18.08
CA ILE A 203 -26.53 -9.35 16.85
C ILE A 203 -25.93 -10.68 16.34
N THR A 204 -26.84 -11.59 15.97
CA THR A 204 -26.47 -12.90 15.41
C THR A 204 -25.85 -12.72 14.03
N ASP A 205 -25.03 -13.67 13.60
CA ASP A 205 -24.40 -13.63 12.27
C ASP A 205 -25.44 -13.65 11.12
N LEU A 206 -26.60 -14.28 11.34
CA LEU A 206 -27.72 -14.28 10.40
C LEU A 206 -28.30 -12.87 10.23
N ASN A 207 -28.68 -12.23 11.34
CA ASN A 207 -29.24 -10.88 11.32
C ASN A 207 -28.20 -9.86 10.85
N LEU A 208 -26.92 -10.06 11.18
CA LEU A 208 -25.83 -9.20 10.71
C LEU A 208 -25.66 -9.30 9.19
N LYS A 209 -25.72 -10.51 8.62
CA LYS A 209 -25.67 -10.70 7.17
C LYS A 209 -26.86 -10.05 6.47
N GLU A 210 -28.03 -10.08 7.10
CA GLU A 210 -29.25 -9.46 6.58
C GLU A 210 -29.16 -7.93 6.61
N ILE A 211 -28.81 -7.35 7.76
CA ILE A 211 -28.76 -5.91 7.95
C ILE A 211 -27.64 -5.22 7.15
N THR A 212 -26.58 -5.96 6.81
CA THR A 212 -25.45 -5.44 6.02
C THR A 212 -25.58 -5.70 4.52
N LYS A 213 -26.79 -6.03 4.02
CA LYS A 213 -27.06 -6.07 2.58
C LYS A 213 -26.93 -4.67 1.97
N LYS A 214 -26.35 -4.60 0.77
CA LYS A 214 -25.98 -3.35 0.09
C LYS A 214 -27.16 -2.39 -0.15
N ASP A 215 -28.36 -2.93 -0.33
CA ASP A 215 -29.54 -2.15 -0.72
C ASP A 215 -30.46 -1.82 0.47
N MET A 216 -30.06 -2.15 1.70
CA MET A 216 -30.88 -1.88 2.88
C MET A 216 -30.73 -0.43 3.34
N SER A 217 -31.85 0.27 3.53
CA SER A 217 -31.87 1.66 3.98
C SER A 217 -31.55 1.79 5.47
N MET A 218 -31.11 2.97 5.92
CA MET A 218 -30.85 3.22 7.34
C MET A 218 -32.11 3.10 8.20
N GLU A 219 -33.29 3.41 7.66
CA GLU A 219 -34.57 3.22 8.36
C GLU A 219 -34.88 1.74 8.56
N GLU A 220 -34.59 0.88 7.58
CA GLU A 220 -34.76 -0.57 7.70
C GLU A 220 -33.78 -1.17 8.70
N LYS A 221 -32.50 -0.74 8.65
CA LYS A 221 -31.49 -1.14 9.63
C LYS A 221 -31.89 -0.74 11.05
N SER A 222 -32.38 0.49 11.23
CA SER A 222 -32.84 1.01 12.52
C SER A 222 -33.98 0.15 13.10
N LYS A 223 -34.98 -0.21 12.28
CA LYS A 223 -36.09 -1.08 12.72
C LYS A 223 -35.61 -2.45 13.21
N ILE A 224 -34.64 -3.05 12.54
CA ILE A 224 -34.06 -4.34 12.96
C ILE A 224 -33.37 -4.18 14.32
N ILE A 225 -32.55 -3.15 14.49
CA ILE A 225 -31.86 -2.86 15.75
C ILE A 225 -32.86 -2.59 16.89
N GLU A 226 -33.87 -1.75 16.67
CA GLU A 226 -34.93 -1.49 17.65
C GLU A 226 -35.66 -2.77 18.05
N SER A 227 -35.92 -3.66 17.09
CA SER A 227 -36.54 -4.96 17.36
C SER A 227 -35.68 -5.84 18.27
N LEU A 228 -34.35 -5.77 18.14
CA LEU A 228 -33.40 -6.52 18.97
C LEU A 228 -33.38 -5.95 20.40
N ILE A 229 -33.32 -4.63 20.55
CA ILE A 229 -33.37 -3.94 21.85
C ILE A 229 -34.67 -4.30 22.59
N ASN A 230 -35.81 -4.23 21.89
CA ASN A 230 -37.12 -4.53 22.48
C ASN A 230 -37.28 -6.00 22.87
N ARG A 231 -36.58 -6.93 22.20
CA ARG A 231 -36.57 -8.36 22.59
C ARG A 231 -35.72 -8.59 23.84
N GLU A 232 -34.58 -7.93 23.98
CA GLU A 232 -33.76 -8.02 25.19
C GLU A 232 -34.50 -7.48 26.42
N LYS A 233 -35.28 -6.40 26.29
CA LYS A 233 -36.06 -5.84 27.42
C LYS A 233 -37.21 -6.73 27.92
N ARG A 234 -37.62 -7.74 27.14
CA ARG A 234 -38.73 -8.65 27.47
C ARG A 234 -38.27 -9.96 28.11
N ASN A 235 -36.97 -10.24 28.08
CA ASN A 235 -36.34 -11.43 28.68
C ASN A 235 -35.63 -11.06 29.98
#